data_AF-A0A537W664-F1
#
_entry.id   AF-A0A537W664-F1
#
_cell.length_a   1.000
_cell.length_b   1.000
_cell.length_c   1.000
_cell.angle_alpha   90.00
_cell.angle_beta   90.00
_cell.angle_gamma   90.00
#
_symmetry.space_group_name_H-M   'P 1'
#
loop_
_entity.id
_entity.type
_entity.pdbx_description
1 polymer ?
#
loop_
_entity_poly.entity_id
_entity_poly.type
_entity_poly.pdbx_seq_one_letter_code
_entity_poly.pdbx_strand_id
1 'polypeptide(L)'
;MQLGVTLTSLGIGALGEHALAKAFDPLMATALAVAIAYLILTYLHVVIGELVPKGVALQHSEGTALAVSAPVRAFFTLFRPLIWVLQRSTEVVLRWLGLQPPGGEDDVLSEAELRMLVSQSTQHGEIEQQEQEMLYKVFDFADKEAADVMVPRPEVVALSIDLPPEQCLEAVMDAPFTRYPVYRGTLDDIVGILHVRDLFHAMRERGMAEVKIEDIVRPAHIVPETKDLAALLTEFRRTNQHMAIVVDEYGEMEGIVTLEDLLEEIVGEIEDEFDLPDESIEQVDEDTIKIDGTFPIDDFNERFRTDLPVEDYHT
;
A
#
# COMPACT_ATOMS: atom_id res chain seq x y z
N MET A 1 -24.88 8.97 -41.78
CA MET A 1 -23.63 9.73 -41.98
C MET A 1 -22.98 9.48 -43.34
N GLN A 2 -22.87 8.23 -43.80
CA GLN A 2 -22.20 7.87 -45.07
C GLN A 2 -22.76 8.61 -46.30
N LEU A 3 -24.08 8.82 -46.41
CA LEU A 3 -24.71 9.55 -47.54
C LEU A 3 -24.31 11.04 -47.64
N GLY A 4 -24.18 11.76 -46.51
CA GLY A 4 -23.80 13.18 -46.52
C GLY A 4 -22.32 13.38 -46.87
N VAL A 5 -21.49 12.46 -46.39
CA VAL A 5 -20.08 12.33 -46.76
C VAL A 5 -19.92 12.06 -48.25
N THR A 6 -20.65 11.07 -48.79
CA THR A 6 -20.59 10.72 -50.21
C THR A 6 -21.03 11.89 -51.09
N LEU A 7 -22.13 12.58 -50.76
CA LEU A 7 -22.61 13.75 -51.52
C LEU A 7 -21.62 14.92 -51.50
N THR A 8 -20.99 15.19 -50.35
CA THR A 8 -20.00 16.27 -50.21
C THR A 8 -18.70 15.93 -50.94
N SER A 9 -18.25 14.66 -50.87
CA SER A 9 -17.08 14.17 -51.60
C SER A 9 -17.27 14.18 -53.12
N LEU A 10 -18.47 13.86 -53.61
CA LEU A 10 -18.82 13.96 -55.03
C LEU A 10 -18.87 15.42 -55.49
N GLY A 11 -19.42 16.32 -54.68
CA GLY A 11 -19.48 17.75 -54.99
C GLY A 11 -18.09 18.41 -55.04
N ILE A 12 -17.24 18.14 -54.06
CA ILE A 12 -15.85 18.62 -54.02
C ILE A 12 -15.02 17.98 -55.15
N GLY A 13 -15.23 16.69 -55.43
CA GLY A 13 -14.58 15.98 -56.53
C GLY A 13 -14.90 16.59 -57.90
N ALA A 14 -16.18 16.86 -58.19
CA ALA A 14 -16.62 17.44 -59.46
C ALA A 14 -16.13 18.89 -59.67
N LEU A 15 -16.11 19.70 -58.61
CA LEU A 15 -15.57 21.06 -58.64
C LEU A 15 -14.03 21.09 -58.74
N GLY A 16 -13.37 20.18 -58.01
CA GLY A 16 -11.91 20.02 -58.04
C GLY A 16 -11.41 19.53 -59.40
N GLU A 17 -12.09 18.58 -60.02
CA GLU A 17 -11.77 18.06 -61.35
C GLU A 17 -11.78 19.17 -62.41
N HIS A 18 -12.82 20.02 -62.45
CA HIS A 18 -12.90 21.14 -63.40
C HIS A 18 -11.81 22.21 -63.21
N ALA A 19 -11.36 22.42 -61.97
CA ALA A 19 -10.28 23.36 -61.66
C ALA A 19 -8.89 22.79 -61.98
N LEU A 20 -8.69 21.50 -61.71
CA LEU A 20 -7.40 20.80 -61.85
C LEU A 20 -7.13 20.29 -63.27
N ALA A 21 -8.18 19.97 -64.05
CA ALA A 21 -8.06 19.53 -65.44
C ALA A 21 -7.50 20.61 -66.39
N LYS A 22 -7.49 21.88 -65.98
CA LYS A 22 -6.83 22.97 -66.73
C LYS A 22 -5.32 23.03 -66.50
N ALA A 23 -4.82 22.41 -65.43
CA ALA A 23 -3.41 22.45 -65.01
C ALA A 23 -2.70 21.10 -65.16
N PHE A 24 -3.44 19.99 -65.18
CA PHE A 24 -2.91 18.62 -65.23
C PHE A 24 -3.71 17.74 -66.20
N ASP A 25 -3.10 16.65 -66.68
CA ASP A 25 -3.77 15.61 -67.47
C ASP A 25 -4.99 15.06 -66.70
N PRO A 26 -6.16 14.81 -67.35
CA PRO A 26 -7.40 14.37 -66.70
C PRO A 26 -7.23 13.25 -65.66
N LEU A 27 -6.36 12.27 -65.91
CA LEU A 27 -6.10 11.19 -64.93
C LEU A 27 -5.48 11.72 -63.62
N MET A 28 -4.57 12.68 -63.72
CA MET A 28 -3.87 13.26 -62.58
C MET A 28 -4.75 14.28 -61.84
N ALA A 29 -5.63 14.98 -62.57
CA ALA A 29 -6.65 15.85 -62.00
C ALA A 29 -7.69 15.06 -61.16
N THR A 30 -8.18 13.93 -61.67
CA THR A 30 -9.10 13.05 -60.91
C THR A 30 -8.43 12.46 -59.67
N ALA A 31 -7.19 11.98 -59.79
CA ALA A 31 -6.45 11.43 -58.65
C ALA A 31 -6.26 12.48 -57.53
N LEU A 32 -5.94 13.72 -57.89
CA LEU A 32 -5.76 14.81 -56.93
C LEU A 32 -7.08 15.25 -56.29
N ALA A 33 -8.18 15.30 -57.05
CA ALA A 33 -9.51 15.58 -56.52
C ALA A 33 -9.97 14.51 -55.51
N VAL A 34 -9.73 13.22 -55.81
CA VAL A 34 -10.02 12.11 -54.88
C VAL A 34 -9.14 12.19 -53.64
N ALA A 35 -7.85 12.49 -53.77
CA ALA A 35 -6.95 12.64 -52.63
C ALA A 35 -7.39 13.79 -51.70
N ILE A 36 -7.75 14.95 -52.26
CA ILE A 36 -8.24 16.10 -51.48
C ILE A 36 -9.55 15.75 -50.78
N ALA A 37 -10.51 15.13 -51.47
CA ALA A 37 -11.78 14.72 -50.88
C ALA A 37 -11.57 13.71 -49.74
N TYR A 38 -10.66 12.75 -49.92
CA TYR A 38 -10.30 11.76 -48.90
C TYR A 38 -9.66 12.42 -47.67
N LEU A 39 -8.72 13.36 -47.86
CA LEU A 39 -8.07 14.08 -46.76
C LEU A 39 -9.05 14.92 -45.96
N ILE A 40 -9.92 15.68 -46.63
CA ILE A 40 -10.96 16.49 -45.97
C ILE A 40 -11.91 15.59 -45.21
N LEU A 41 -12.33 14.48 -45.81
CA LEU A 41 -13.23 13.54 -45.17
C LEU A 41 -12.61 12.90 -43.93
N THR A 42 -11.37 12.43 -44.05
CA THR A 42 -10.63 11.81 -42.94
C THR A 42 -10.45 12.82 -41.80
N TYR A 43 -10.08 14.06 -42.12
CA TYR A 43 -9.95 15.14 -41.14
C TYR A 43 -11.28 15.41 -40.43
N LEU A 44 -12.38 15.61 -41.16
CA LEU A 44 -13.68 15.87 -40.56
C LEU A 44 -14.18 14.69 -39.73
N HIS A 45 -13.96 13.46 -40.18
CA HIS A 45 -14.32 12.25 -39.43
C HIS A 45 -13.55 12.15 -38.12
N VAL A 46 -12.23 12.31 -38.14
CA VAL A 46 -11.39 12.25 -36.93
C VAL A 46 -11.75 13.38 -35.97
N VAL A 47 -11.90 14.61 -36.47
CA VAL A 47 -12.18 15.77 -35.61
C VAL A 47 -13.58 15.70 -35.01
N ILE A 48 -14.62 15.54 -35.84
CA ILE A 48 -16.02 15.62 -35.40
C ILE A 48 -16.51 14.28 -34.84
N GLY A 49 -16.04 13.16 -35.40
CA GLY A 49 -16.48 11.83 -35.01
C GLY A 49 -15.76 11.26 -33.80
N GLU A 50 -14.52 11.69 -33.53
CA GLU A 50 -13.70 11.10 -32.48
C GLU A 50 -13.15 12.15 -31.49
N LEU A 51 -12.35 13.11 -31.95
CA LEU A 51 -11.62 14.02 -31.06
C LEU A 51 -12.54 14.95 -30.26
N VAL A 52 -13.53 15.58 -30.91
CA VAL A 52 -14.47 16.48 -30.25
C VAL A 52 -15.37 15.72 -29.25
N PRO A 53 -16.02 14.60 -29.62
CA PRO A 53 -16.79 13.80 -28.67
C PRO A 53 -15.95 13.30 -27.49
N LYS A 54 -14.72 12.86 -27.74
CA LYS A 54 -13.79 12.42 -26.69
C LYS A 54 -13.44 13.56 -25.75
N GLY A 55 -13.19 14.76 -26.27
CA GLY A 55 -12.94 15.96 -25.46
C GLY A 55 -14.15 16.33 -24.58
N VAL A 56 -15.36 16.26 -25.13
CA VAL A 56 -16.61 16.50 -24.36
C VAL A 56 -16.80 15.45 -23.27
N ALA A 57 -16.56 14.17 -23.59
CA ALA A 57 -16.68 13.08 -22.64
C ALA A 57 -15.69 13.19 -21.47
N LEU A 58 -14.46 13.68 -21.71
CA LEU A 58 -13.46 13.89 -20.67
C LEU A 58 -13.78 15.11 -19.78
N GLN A 59 -14.29 16.19 -20.35
CA GLN A 59 -14.63 17.40 -19.57
C GLN A 59 -15.97 17.29 -18.83
N HIS A 60 -16.93 16.52 -19.35
CA HIS A 60 -18.27 16.34 -18.78
C HIS A 60 -18.60 14.84 -18.68
N SER A 61 -17.76 14.11 -17.93
CA SER A 61 -17.82 12.66 -17.79
C SER A 61 -19.17 12.16 -17.27
N GLU A 62 -19.70 12.77 -16.21
CA GLU A 62 -20.93 12.32 -15.56
C GLU A 62 -22.18 12.51 -16.44
N GLY A 63 -22.35 13.70 -17.02
CA GLY A 63 -23.49 13.99 -17.91
C GLY A 63 -23.46 13.18 -19.21
N THR A 64 -22.26 12.98 -19.77
CA THR A 64 -22.07 12.16 -20.97
C THR A 64 -22.31 10.69 -20.67
N ALA A 65 -21.83 10.19 -19.52
CA ALA A 65 -22.07 8.82 -19.07
C ALA A 65 -23.57 8.54 -18.89
N LEU A 66 -24.32 9.46 -18.26
CA LEU A 66 -25.77 9.32 -18.10
C LEU A 66 -26.50 9.31 -19.46
N ALA A 67 -26.13 10.21 -20.38
CA ALA A 67 -26.75 10.27 -21.71
C ALA A 67 -26.47 9.00 -22.56
N VAL A 68 -25.24 8.47 -22.48
CA VAL A 68 -24.81 7.29 -23.24
C VAL A 68 -25.24 5.97 -22.58
N SER A 69 -25.57 5.99 -21.27
CA SER A 69 -25.98 4.81 -20.52
C SER A 69 -27.18 4.08 -21.11
N ALA A 70 -28.20 4.81 -21.59
CA ALA A 70 -29.42 4.21 -22.14
C ALA A 70 -29.17 3.51 -23.49
N PRO A 71 -28.50 4.14 -24.48
CA PRO A 71 -28.08 3.46 -25.71
C PRO A 71 -27.21 2.22 -25.44
N VAL A 72 -26.23 2.32 -24.54
CA VAL A 72 -25.34 1.22 -24.19
C VAL A 72 -26.11 0.08 -23.53
N ARG A 73 -27.04 0.38 -22.62
CA ARG A 73 -27.89 -0.63 -21.98
C ARG A 73 -28.81 -1.32 -22.98
N ALA A 74 -29.36 -0.59 -23.95
CA ALA A 74 -30.16 -1.16 -25.03
C ALA A 74 -29.32 -2.11 -25.89
N PHE A 75 -28.08 -1.73 -26.21
CA PHE A 75 -27.12 -2.60 -26.91
C PHE A 75 -26.85 -3.88 -26.11
N PHE A 76 -26.48 -3.77 -24.83
CA PHE A 76 -26.25 -4.94 -23.98
C PHE A 76 -27.47 -5.85 -23.88
N THR A 77 -28.67 -5.28 -23.79
CA THR A 77 -29.91 -6.06 -23.73
C THR A 77 -30.16 -6.81 -25.04
N LEU A 78 -29.92 -6.16 -26.17
CA LEU A 78 -30.07 -6.75 -27.50
C LEU A 78 -29.05 -7.88 -27.76
N PHE A 79 -27.80 -7.67 -27.35
CA PHE A 79 -26.71 -8.62 -27.56
C PHE A 79 -26.53 -9.64 -26.42
N ARG A 80 -27.34 -9.53 -25.35
CA ARG A 80 -27.35 -10.47 -24.21
C ARG A 80 -27.35 -11.96 -24.62
N PRO A 81 -28.18 -12.44 -25.57
CA PRO A 81 -28.15 -13.85 -25.95
C PRO A 81 -26.82 -14.27 -26.58
N LEU A 82 -26.18 -13.39 -27.35
CA LEU A 82 -24.87 -13.66 -27.95
C LEU A 82 -23.77 -13.70 -26.88
N ILE A 83 -23.78 -12.72 -25.97
CA ILE A 83 -22.85 -12.65 -24.84
C ILE A 83 -22.97 -13.91 -23.98
N TRP A 84 -24.19 -14.35 -23.70
CA TRP A 84 -24.45 -15.58 -22.94
C TRP A 84 -23.87 -16.82 -23.63
N VAL A 85 -24.04 -16.95 -24.94
CA VAL A 85 -23.46 -18.08 -25.71
C VAL A 85 -21.93 -18.06 -25.62
N LEU A 86 -21.32 -16.89 -25.79
CA LEU A 86 -19.86 -16.74 -25.68
C LEU A 86 -19.36 -17.09 -24.28
N GLN A 87 -19.96 -16.52 -23.23
CA GLN A 87 -19.60 -16.82 -21.83
C GLN A 87 -19.71 -18.32 -21.53
N ARG A 88 -20.81 -18.96 -21.96
CA ARG A 88 -20.99 -20.41 -21.77
C ARG A 88 -19.98 -21.23 -22.54
N SER A 89 -19.62 -20.81 -23.75
CA SER A 89 -18.55 -21.49 -24.49
C SER A 89 -17.21 -21.37 -23.78
N THR A 90 -16.88 -20.20 -23.22
CA THR A 90 -15.66 -19.98 -22.43
C THR A 90 -15.65 -20.82 -21.17
N GLU A 91 -16.74 -20.87 -20.39
CA GLU A 91 -16.85 -21.71 -19.20
C GLU A 91 -16.61 -23.19 -19.52
N VAL A 92 -17.17 -23.69 -20.63
CA VAL A 92 -17.00 -25.08 -21.06
C VAL A 92 -15.54 -25.37 -21.41
N VAL A 93 -14.88 -24.47 -22.13
CA VAL A 93 -13.46 -24.60 -22.49
C VAL A 93 -12.57 -24.55 -21.26
N LEU A 94 -12.79 -23.60 -20.35
CA LEU A 94 -11.99 -23.47 -19.13
C LEU A 94 -12.13 -24.68 -18.21
N ARG A 95 -13.36 -25.19 -18.01
CA ARG A 95 -13.58 -26.43 -17.25
C ARG A 95 -12.90 -27.64 -17.90
N TRP A 96 -12.88 -27.70 -19.23
CA TRP A 96 -12.18 -28.77 -19.95
C TRP A 96 -10.65 -28.71 -19.76
N LEU A 97 -10.11 -27.50 -19.60
CA LEU A 97 -8.69 -27.25 -19.28
C LEU A 97 -8.36 -27.37 -17.78
N GLY A 98 -9.35 -27.64 -16.92
CA GLY A 98 -9.16 -27.71 -15.46
C GLY A 98 -9.02 -26.33 -14.78
N LEU A 99 -9.36 -25.25 -15.48
CA LEU A 99 -9.32 -23.88 -14.97
C LEU A 99 -10.70 -23.47 -14.46
N GLN A 100 -10.73 -22.69 -13.38
CA GLN A 100 -11.97 -22.12 -12.85
C GLN A 100 -12.41 -20.96 -13.75
N PRO A 101 -13.69 -20.91 -14.18
CA PRO A 101 -14.18 -19.80 -14.99
C PRO A 101 -14.19 -18.49 -14.18
N PRO A 102 -13.70 -17.37 -14.75
CA PRO A 102 -13.78 -16.08 -14.09
C PRO A 102 -15.23 -15.57 -14.09
N GLY A 103 -15.71 -15.11 -12.93
CA GLY A 103 -16.97 -14.36 -12.83
C GLY A 103 -18.19 -15.13 -12.28
N GLY A 104 -18.01 -16.01 -11.28
CA GLY A 104 -19.11 -16.59 -10.51
C GLY A 104 -19.12 -16.06 -9.08
N GLU A 105 -19.94 -15.04 -8.83
CA GLU A 105 -20.29 -14.44 -7.52
C GLU A 105 -19.12 -13.83 -6.73
N ASP A 106 -19.24 -12.51 -6.53
CA ASP A 106 -18.31 -11.54 -5.94
C ASP A 106 -17.10 -11.17 -6.83
N ASP A 107 -17.07 -9.91 -7.31
CA ASP A 107 -15.88 -9.17 -7.77
C ASP A 107 -14.92 -9.01 -6.56
N VAL A 108 -14.46 -10.11 -5.97
CA VAL A 108 -13.44 -10.08 -4.93
C VAL A 108 -12.13 -9.85 -5.66
N LEU A 109 -11.71 -8.60 -5.70
CA LEU A 109 -10.39 -8.23 -6.17
C LEU A 109 -9.37 -8.92 -5.26
N SER A 110 -8.42 -9.61 -5.87
CA SER A 110 -7.22 -10.07 -5.18
C SER A 110 -6.41 -8.87 -4.71
N GLU A 111 -5.55 -9.06 -3.71
CA GLU A 111 -4.66 -8.02 -3.23
C GLU A 111 -3.77 -7.44 -4.34
N ALA A 112 -3.26 -8.30 -5.24
CA ALA A 112 -2.50 -7.88 -6.40
C ALA A 112 -3.31 -6.96 -7.35
N GLU A 113 -4.60 -7.23 -7.53
CA GLU A 113 -5.50 -6.37 -8.31
C GLU A 113 -5.79 -5.06 -7.57
N LEU A 114 -5.94 -5.08 -6.24
CA LEU A 114 -6.08 -3.87 -5.43
C LEU A 114 -4.82 -2.99 -5.52
N ARG A 115 -3.62 -3.58 -5.36
CA ARG A 115 -2.34 -2.87 -5.52
C ARG A 115 -2.24 -2.23 -6.91
N MET A 116 -2.66 -2.94 -7.97
CA MET A 116 -2.70 -2.40 -9.34
C MET A 116 -3.65 -1.20 -9.46
N LEU A 117 -4.84 -1.27 -8.86
CA LEU A 117 -5.81 -0.16 -8.89
C LEU A 117 -5.30 1.07 -8.13
N VAL A 118 -4.64 0.86 -6.99
CA VAL A 118 -3.98 1.94 -6.25
C VAL A 118 -2.88 2.57 -7.11
N SER A 119 -1.98 1.77 -7.72
CA SER A 119 -0.95 2.30 -8.63
C SER A 119 -1.54 3.11 -9.79
N GLN A 120 -2.62 2.60 -10.40
CA GLN A 120 -3.29 3.30 -11.51
C GLN A 120 -3.86 4.63 -11.05
N SER A 121 -4.46 4.69 -9.86
CA SER A 121 -5.02 5.92 -9.30
C SER A 121 -3.93 6.94 -8.99
N THR A 122 -2.78 6.52 -8.44
CA THR A 122 -1.61 7.38 -8.21
C THR A 122 -1.05 7.94 -9.51
N GLN A 123 -0.94 7.12 -10.57
CA GLN A 123 -0.46 7.58 -11.89
C GLN A 123 -1.37 8.65 -12.51
N HIS A 124 -2.67 8.61 -12.21
CA HIS A 124 -3.63 9.62 -12.66
C HIS A 124 -3.72 10.84 -11.72
N GLY A 125 -2.99 10.82 -10.60
CA GLY A 125 -2.95 11.92 -9.62
C GLY A 125 -4.15 11.99 -8.69
N GLU A 126 -4.93 10.91 -8.59
CA GLU A 126 -6.09 10.83 -7.68
C GLU A 126 -5.71 10.37 -6.27
N ILE A 127 -4.53 9.73 -6.12
CA ILE A 127 -3.93 9.30 -4.85
C ILE A 127 -2.51 9.85 -4.80
N GLU A 128 -2.08 10.34 -3.64
CA GLU A 128 -0.70 10.81 -3.42
C GLU A 128 0.27 9.64 -3.23
N GLN A 129 1.56 9.83 -3.50
CA GLN A 129 2.55 8.75 -3.36
C GLN A 129 2.64 8.21 -1.93
N GLN A 130 2.54 9.10 -0.93
CA GLN A 130 2.56 8.73 0.49
C GLN A 130 1.33 7.89 0.87
N GLU A 131 0.16 8.20 0.32
CA GLU A 131 -1.06 7.42 0.54
C GLU A 131 -0.96 6.03 -0.09
N GLN A 132 -0.36 5.91 -1.28
CA GLN A 132 -0.09 4.62 -1.90
C GLN A 132 0.85 3.77 -1.04
N GLU A 133 1.94 4.36 -0.53
CA GLU A 133 2.91 3.67 0.31
C GLU A 133 2.25 3.12 1.58
N MET A 134 1.48 3.95 2.28
CA MET A 134 0.70 3.54 3.45
C MET A 134 -0.27 2.40 3.13
N LEU A 135 -0.96 2.46 1.98
CA LEU A 135 -1.86 1.38 1.57
C LEU A 135 -1.13 0.06 1.30
N TYR A 136 0.10 0.12 0.78
CA TYR A 136 0.92 -1.08 0.56
C TYR A 136 1.36 -1.67 1.89
N LYS A 137 1.85 -0.82 2.81
CA LYS A 137 2.17 -1.19 4.18
C LYS A 137 1.01 -1.83 4.93
N VAL A 138 -0.24 -1.37 4.72
CA VAL A 138 -1.43 -2.04 5.29
C VAL A 138 -1.61 -3.47 4.78
N PHE A 139 -1.31 -3.72 3.51
CA PHE A 139 -1.37 -5.09 2.97
C PHE A 139 -0.25 -5.95 3.55
N ASP A 140 0.98 -5.44 3.56
CA ASP A 140 2.15 -6.16 4.09
C ASP A 140 2.01 -6.44 5.61
N PHE A 141 1.47 -5.49 6.38
CA PHE A 141 1.17 -5.65 7.81
C PHE A 141 0.25 -6.83 8.13
N ALA A 142 -0.64 -7.19 7.20
CA ALA A 142 -1.56 -8.30 7.40
C ALA A 142 -0.86 -9.67 7.35
N ASP A 143 0.32 -9.74 6.73
CA ASP A 143 1.11 -10.97 6.54
C ASP A 143 2.27 -11.10 7.52
N LYS A 144 2.56 -10.07 8.34
CA LYS A 144 3.64 -10.09 9.33
C LYS A 144 3.22 -10.76 10.64
N GLU A 145 4.22 -11.37 11.30
CA GLU A 145 4.14 -11.97 12.63
C GLU A 145 4.94 -11.15 13.67
N ALA A 146 4.64 -11.33 14.96
CA ALA A 146 5.27 -10.55 16.03
C ALA A 146 6.80 -10.64 16.02
N ALA A 147 7.36 -11.75 15.55
CA ALA A 147 8.80 -11.94 15.35
C ALA A 147 9.42 -10.92 14.37
N ASP A 148 8.68 -10.48 13.34
CA ASP A 148 9.18 -9.61 12.27
C ASP A 148 9.41 -8.17 12.74
N VAL A 149 8.79 -7.77 13.86
CA VAL A 149 8.72 -6.36 14.33
C VAL A 149 9.09 -6.20 15.80
N MET A 150 9.39 -7.29 16.50
CA MET A 150 9.75 -7.21 17.91
C MET A 150 11.13 -6.57 18.08
N VAL A 151 11.30 -5.84 19.19
CA VAL A 151 12.63 -5.49 19.70
C VAL A 151 13.28 -6.76 20.24
N PRO A 152 14.38 -7.24 19.64
CA PRO A 152 15.00 -8.50 20.03
C PRO A 152 15.56 -8.45 21.46
N ARG A 153 15.53 -9.58 22.17
CA ARG A 153 15.99 -9.74 23.57
C ARG A 153 17.31 -9.01 23.90
N PRO A 154 18.37 -9.04 23.07
CA PRO A 154 19.63 -8.36 23.38
C PRO A 154 19.52 -6.83 23.49
N GLU A 155 18.53 -6.24 22.83
CA GLU A 155 18.29 -4.80 22.76
C GLU A 155 17.27 -4.33 23.80
N VAL A 156 16.57 -5.26 24.45
CA VAL A 156 15.55 -4.93 25.44
C VAL A 156 16.17 -4.35 26.71
N VAL A 157 15.84 -3.09 26.99
CA VAL A 157 16.14 -2.45 28.28
C VAL A 157 15.10 -2.88 29.32
N ALA A 158 15.51 -3.79 30.21
CA ALA A 158 14.68 -4.32 31.29
C ALA A 158 15.24 -3.99 32.68
N LEU A 159 14.36 -3.96 33.68
CA LEU A 159 14.70 -3.63 35.06
C LEU A 159 14.60 -4.88 35.95
N SER A 160 15.57 -5.07 36.85
CA SER A 160 15.44 -6.12 37.87
C SER A 160 14.47 -5.68 38.97
N ILE A 161 13.61 -6.60 39.41
CA ILE A 161 12.68 -6.37 40.53
C ILE A 161 13.40 -6.07 41.86
N ASP A 162 14.65 -6.51 41.97
CA ASP A 162 15.49 -6.35 43.16
C ASP A 162 16.24 -5.01 43.18
N LEU A 163 16.08 -4.16 42.15
CA LEU A 163 16.71 -2.84 42.10
C LEU A 163 16.17 -1.93 43.22
N PRO A 164 17.05 -1.22 43.94
CA PRO A 164 16.64 -0.11 44.81
C PRO A 164 15.88 0.95 44.00
N PRO A 165 14.84 1.60 44.56
CA PRO A 165 14.05 2.62 43.86
C PRO A 165 14.89 3.76 43.28
N GLU A 166 15.97 4.15 43.96
CA GLU A 166 16.88 5.19 43.49
C GLU A 166 17.61 4.79 42.21
N GLN A 167 18.09 3.54 42.13
CA GLN A 167 18.77 3.02 40.93
C GLN A 167 17.78 2.76 39.80
N CYS A 168 16.55 2.34 40.14
CA CYS A 168 15.47 2.21 39.17
C CYS A 168 15.13 3.56 38.53
N LEU A 169 15.08 4.64 39.33
CA LEU A 169 14.86 5.99 38.79
C LEU A 169 16.01 6.45 37.89
N GLU A 170 17.26 6.19 38.28
CA GLU A 170 18.44 6.52 37.47
C GLU A 170 18.37 5.82 36.11
N ALA A 171 18.11 4.51 36.10
CA ALA A 171 17.94 3.74 34.86
C ALA A 171 16.79 4.25 33.97
N VAL A 172 15.65 4.63 34.58
CA VAL A 172 14.49 5.19 33.86
C VAL A 172 14.76 6.60 33.33
N MET A 173 15.61 7.39 34.00
CA MET A 173 15.97 8.73 33.54
C MET A 173 17.00 8.72 32.41
N ASP A 174 17.82 7.68 32.35
CA ASP A 174 18.87 7.53 31.33
C ASP A 174 18.35 6.94 30.01
N ALA A 175 17.12 6.41 29.99
CA ALA A 175 16.50 5.82 28.82
C ALA A 175 15.21 6.55 28.42
N PRO A 176 14.88 6.66 27.12
CA PRO A 176 13.74 7.42 26.63
C PRO A 176 12.38 6.69 26.81
N PHE A 177 12.37 5.47 27.37
CA PHE A 177 11.18 4.62 27.35
C PHE A 177 10.19 4.95 28.47
N THR A 178 8.90 4.73 28.18
CA THR A 178 7.79 4.93 29.13
C THR A 178 7.41 3.64 29.89
N ARG A 179 7.81 2.48 29.38
CA ARG A 179 7.49 1.15 29.89
C ARG A 179 8.72 0.26 29.84
N TYR A 180 8.93 -0.52 30.91
CA TYR A 180 10.09 -1.39 31.05
C TYR A 180 9.62 -2.78 31.48
N PRO A 181 10.06 -3.86 30.81
CA PRO A 181 9.93 -5.21 31.34
C PRO A 181 10.64 -5.31 32.69
N VAL A 182 10.00 -5.96 33.66
CA VAL A 182 10.58 -6.22 34.98
C VAL A 182 10.79 -7.71 35.15
N TYR A 183 12.02 -8.10 35.43
CA TYR A 183 12.42 -9.50 35.55
C TYR A 183 12.94 -9.83 36.95
N ARG A 184 13.02 -11.12 37.27
CA ARG A 184 13.60 -11.64 38.51
C ARG A 184 14.73 -12.61 38.19
N GLY A 185 15.96 -12.23 38.56
CA GLY A 185 17.14 -13.07 38.33
C GLY A 185 17.60 -13.09 36.87
N THR A 186 16.80 -13.66 35.95
CA THR A 186 17.07 -13.67 34.50
C THR A 186 15.89 -13.12 33.71
N LEU A 187 16.13 -12.73 32.46
CA LEU A 187 15.09 -12.25 31.53
C LEU A 187 14.06 -13.34 31.18
N ASP A 188 14.32 -14.60 31.51
CA ASP A 188 13.37 -15.70 31.30
C ASP A 188 12.27 -15.71 32.37
N ASP A 189 12.46 -15.00 33.49
CA ASP A 189 11.45 -14.82 34.55
C ASP A 189 10.94 -13.37 34.56
N ILE A 190 10.10 -13.04 33.57
CA ILE A 190 9.41 -11.75 33.50
C ILE A 190 8.26 -11.71 34.50
N VAL A 191 8.39 -10.82 35.49
CA VAL A 191 7.38 -10.58 36.51
C VAL A 191 6.24 -9.71 35.96
N GLY A 192 6.55 -8.77 35.08
CA GLY A 192 5.56 -7.89 34.47
C GLY A 192 6.17 -6.67 33.80
N ILE A 193 5.41 -5.58 33.75
CA ILE A 193 5.80 -4.31 33.12
C ILE A 193 5.68 -3.18 34.13
N LEU A 194 6.73 -2.37 34.26
CA LEU A 194 6.73 -1.14 35.02
C LEU A 194 6.46 0.05 34.10
N HIS A 195 5.45 0.86 34.43
CA HIS A 195 5.24 2.15 33.78
C HIS A 195 5.89 3.26 34.62
N VAL A 196 6.69 4.10 33.96
CA VAL A 196 7.38 5.25 34.60
C VAL A 196 6.44 6.14 35.43
N ARG A 197 5.20 6.34 34.96
CA ARG A 197 4.21 7.13 35.69
C ARG A 197 3.83 6.51 37.04
N ASP A 198 3.77 5.18 37.13
CA ASP A 198 3.44 4.48 38.38
C ASP A 198 4.59 4.58 39.39
N LEU A 199 5.84 4.55 38.90
CA LEU A 199 7.02 4.81 39.72
C LEU A 199 6.97 6.22 40.32
N PHE A 200 6.76 7.26 39.50
CA PHE A 200 6.64 8.63 39.99
C PHE A 200 5.47 8.83 40.96
N HIS A 201 4.33 8.17 40.71
CA HIS A 201 3.18 8.22 41.61
C HIS A 201 3.51 7.60 42.97
N ALA A 202 4.12 6.41 42.99
CA ALA A 202 4.51 5.73 44.22
C ALA A 202 5.57 6.51 45.02
N MET A 203 6.55 7.10 44.33
CA MET A 203 7.55 7.97 44.97
C MET A 203 6.91 9.19 45.64
N ARG A 204 5.91 9.79 45.00
CA ARG A 204 5.20 10.94 45.56
C ARG A 204 4.34 10.56 46.77
N GLU A 205 3.69 9.40 46.72
CA GLU A 205 2.74 8.97 47.76
C GLU A 205 3.46 8.40 48.99
N ARG A 206 4.48 7.56 48.80
CA ARG A 206 5.15 6.80 49.85
C ARG A 206 6.51 7.37 50.24
N GLY A 207 7.13 8.17 49.37
CA GLY A 207 8.53 8.58 49.48
C GLY A 207 9.46 7.54 48.89
N MET A 208 10.57 7.99 48.29
CA MET A 208 11.50 7.17 47.51
C MET A 208 11.95 5.88 48.22
N ALA A 209 12.38 6.00 49.48
CA ALA A 209 12.94 4.89 50.25
C ALA A 209 11.92 3.79 50.61
N GLU A 210 10.61 4.06 50.50
CA GLU A 210 9.55 3.10 50.84
C GLU A 210 8.91 2.47 49.59
N VAL A 211 9.32 2.88 48.38
CA VAL A 211 8.82 2.27 47.15
C VAL A 211 9.35 0.85 47.03
N LYS A 212 8.46 -0.09 46.68
CA LYS A 212 8.83 -1.44 46.25
C LYS A 212 8.37 -1.61 44.82
N ILE A 213 9.29 -2.01 43.94
CA ILE A 213 8.99 -2.20 42.51
C ILE A 213 7.89 -3.25 42.33
N GLU A 214 7.93 -4.34 43.11
CA GLU A 214 6.91 -5.41 43.08
C GLU A 214 5.47 -4.90 43.27
N ASP A 215 5.25 -3.82 44.04
CA ASP A 215 3.90 -3.29 44.30
C ASP A 215 3.31 -2.49 43.14
N ILE A 216 4.15 -2.07 42.18
CA ILE A 216 3.79 -1.16 41.09
C ILE A 216 3.97 -1.80 39.70
N VAL A 217 4.50 -3.02 39.64
CA VAL A 217 4.58 -3.82 38.41
C VAL A 217 3.18 -4.30 38.02
N ARG A 218 2.85 -4.13 36.75
CA ARG A 218 1.60 -4.62 36.16
C ARG A 218 1.84 -5.95 35.44
N PRO A 219 0.83 -6.84 35.34
CA PRO A 219 0.96 -8.07 34.58
C PRO A 219 1.35 -7.80 33.12
N ALA A 220 2.33 -8.53 32.62
CA ALA A 220 2.72 -8.51 31.21
C ALA A 220 1.68 -9.23 30.34
N HIS A 221 1.43 -8.71 29.13
CA HIS A 221 0.79 -9.49 28.07
C HIS A 221 1.85 -10.38 27.44
N ILE A 222 1.58 -11.67 27.28
CA ILE A 222 2.53 -12.62 26.71
C ILE A 222 1.94 -13.17 25.42
N VAL A 223 2.74 -13.18 24.36
CA VAL A 223 2.34 -13.65 23.03
C VAL A 223 3.45 -14.51 22.43
N PRO A 224 3.11 -15.54 21.62
CA PRO A 224 4.12 -16.27 20.87
C PRO A 224 4.69 -15.39 19.75
N GLU A 225 5.92 -15.69 19.32
CA GLU A 225 6.57 -15.01 18.19
C GLU A 225 5.78 -15.10 16.88
N THR A 226 5.08 -16.22 16.65
CA THR A 226 4.29 -16.46 15.43
C THR A 226 2.91 -15.81 15.44
N LYS A 227 2.69 -14.77 16.25
CA LYS A 227 1.37 -14.14 16.39
C LYS A 227 1.16 -13.10 15.30
N ASP A 228 0.07 -13.24 14.53
CA ASP A 228 -0.33 -12.26 13.52
C ASP A 228 -0.42 -10.83 14.09
N LEU A 229 0.20 -9.86 13.41
CA LEU A 229 0.22 -8.45 13.83
C LEU A 229 -1.19 -7.86 13.93
N ALA A 230 -2.07 -8.16 12.95
CA ALA A 230 -3.46 -7.71 12.96
C ALA A 230 -4.25 -8.23 14.18
N ALA A 231 -3.97 -9.47 14.61
CA ALA A 231 -4.58 -10.06 15.79
C ALA A 231 -4.01 -9.42 17.07
N LEU A 232 -2.70 -9.19 17.13
CA LEU A 232 -2.04 -8.51 18.24
C LEU A 232 -2.55 -7.07 18.43
N LEU A 233 -2.64 -6.29 17.34
CA LEU A 233 -3.19 -4.93 17.36
C LEU A 233 -4.64 -4.92 17.87
N THR A 234 -5.45 -5.90 17.45
CA THR A 234 -6.82 -6.06 17.94
C THR A 234 -6.85 -6.37 19.44
N GLU A 235 -5.93 -7.18 19.93
CA GLU A 235 -5.80 -7.47 21.36
C GLU A 235 -5.39 -6.24 22.16
N PHE A 236 -4.35 -5.52 21.74
CA PHE A 236 -3.93 -4.26 22.39
C PHE A 236 -5.07 -3.26 22.51
N ARG A 237 -5.84 -3.07 21.43
CA ARG A 237 -7.04 -2.21 21.44
C ARG A 237 -8.13 -2.69 22.38
N ARG A 238 -8.29 -4.02 22.54
CA ARG A 238 -9.32 -4.60 23.41
C ARG A 238 -8.94 -4.58 24.88
N THR A 239 -7.66 -4.79 25.20
CA THR A 239 -7.15 -4.88 26.57
C THR A 239 -6.59 -3.56 27.09
N ASN A 240 -6.47 -2.53 26.23
CA ASN A 240 -5.76 -1.28 26.50
C ASN A 240 -4.33 -1.53 26.98
N GLN A 241 -3.67 -2.53 26.40
CA GLN A 241 -2.25 -2.80 26.58
C GLN A 241 -1.47 -2.19 25.42
N HIS A 242 -0.23 -1.79 25.69
CA HIS A 242 0.64 -1.08 24.74
C HIS A 242 2.01 -1.77 24.59
N MET A 243 2.19 -2.92 25.24
CA MET A 243 3.43 -3.68 25.22
C MET A 243 3.10 -5.13 25.55
N ALA A 244 3.71 -6.04 24.81
CA ALA A 244 3.69 -7.47 25.06
C ALA A 244 5.12 -8.02 25.10
N ILE A 245 5.29 -9.09 25.86
CA ILE A 245 6.50 -9.90 25.88
C ILE A 245 6.32 -11.02 24.86
N VAL A 246 7.27 -11.13 23.95
CA VAL A 246 7.30 -12.18 22.93
C VAL A 246 8.09 -13.36 23.47
N VAL A 247 7.53 -14.57 23.34
CA VAL A 247 8.14 -15.81 23.82
C VAL A 247 8.19 -16.88 22.74
N ASP A 248 9.18 -17.76 22.86
CA ASP A 248 9.33 -18.96 22.05
C ASP A 248 8.38 -20.10 22.51
N GLU A 249 8.51 -21.29 21.93
CA GLU A 249 7.69 -22.45 22.29
C GLU A 249 8.08 -23.10 23.64
N TYR A 250 9.23 -22.73 24.19
CA TYR A 250 9.70 -23.17 25.50
C TYR A 250 9.30 -22.19 26.60
N GLY A 251 8.77 -21.01 26.23
CA GLY A 251 8.37 -19.93 27.13
C GLY A 251 9.52 -19.00 27.52
N GLU A 252 10.64 -19.07 26.81
CA GLU A 252 11.77 -18.14 26.98
C GLU A 252 11.45 -16.82 26.27
N MET A 253 11.97 -15.72 26.81
CA MET A 253 11.75 -14.40 26.22
C MET A 253 12.63 -14.23 24.97
N GLU A 254 11.99 -13.94 23.84
CA GLU A 254 12.65 -13.61 22.57
C GLU A 254 12.71 -12.09 22.32
N GLY A 255 11.78 -11.33 22.90
CA GLY A 255 11.75 -9.88 22.70
C GLY A 255 10.53 -9.20 23.33
N ILE A 256 10.29 -7.97 22.90
CA ILE A 256 9.07 -7.20 23.21
C ILE A 256 8.49 -6.59 21.95
N VAL A 257 7.19 -6.36 21.96
CA VAL A 257 6.50 -5.64 20.89
C VAL A 257 5.57 -4.60 21.52
N THR A 258 5.60 -3.38 20.99
CA THR A 258 4.80 -2.25 21.47
C THR A 258 3.67 -1.89 20.50
N LEU A 259 2.72 -1.08 20.94
CA LEU A 259 1.66 -0.60 20.03
C LEU A 259 2.26 0.36 19.00
N GLU A 260 3.27 1.10 19.41
CA GLU A 260 4.03 2.07 18.63
C GLU A 260 4.70 1.35 17.44
N ASP A 261 5.44 0.27 17.67
CA ASP A 261 6.08 -0.55 16.61
C ASP A 261 5.03 -1.07 15.60
N LEU A 262 3.87 -1.53 16.07
CA LEU A 262 2.79 -1.98 15.17
C LEU A 262 2.20 -0.87 14.30
N LEU A 263 2.21 0.37 14.78
CA LEU A 263 1.67 1.50 14.01
C LEU A 263 2.70 2.01 13.00
N GLU A 264 3.97 1.97 13.35
CA GLU A 264 5.10 2.30 12.49
C GLU A 264 5.12 1.44 11.22
N GLU A 265 4.81 0.15 11.34
CA GLU A 265 4.67 -0.74 10.19
C GLU A 265 3.62 -0.31 9.17
N ILE A 266 2.59 0.42 9.60
CA ILE A 266 1.52 0.90 8.72
C ILE A 266 1.82 2.32 8.21
N VAL A 267 2.26 3.19 9.12
CA VAL A 267 2.38 4.63 8.87
C VAL A 267 3.76 4.99 8.32
N GLY A 268 4.77 4.13 8.51
CA GLY A 268 6.19 4.45 8.40
C GLY A 268 6.72 5.16 9.64
N GLU A 269 8.03 5.41 9.65
CA GLU A 269 8.75 6.11 10.72
C GLU A 269 8.01 7.36 11.18
N ILE A 270 7.62 7.38 12.45
CA ILE A 270 7.05 8.56 13.11
C ILE A 270 8.12 9.10 14.04
N GLU A 271 8.90 10.08 13.60
CA GLU A 271 9.89 10.74 14.47
C GLU A 271 9.19 11.31 15.72
N ASP A 272 9.42 10.71 16.90
CA ASP A 272 8.98 11.26 18.18
C ASP A 272 9.89 12.43 18.57
N GLU A 273 9.35 13.40 19.29
CA GLU A 273 10.09 14.60 19.72
C GLU A 273 11.23 14.29 20.71
N PHE A 274 11.27 13.05 21.22
CA PHE A 274 12.27 12.53 22.16
C PHE A 274 13.20 11.47 21.57
N ASP A 275 13.01 11.09 20.30
CA ASP A 275 13.85 10.10 19.67
C ASP A 275 15.27 10.63 19.47
N LEU A 276 16.23 9.73 19.66
CA LEU A 276 17.59 9.99 19.21
C LEU A 276 17.56 10.01 17.68
N PRO A 277 18.30 10.91 17.02
CA PRO A 277 18.35 10.92 15.55
C PRO A 277 18.71 9.53 15.04
N ASP A 278 17.97 9.04 14.06
CA ASP A 278 18.18 7.73 13.45
C ASP A 278 19.62 7.63 12.90
N GLU A 279 20.50 6.95 13.63
CA GLU A 279 21.89 6.69 13.23
C GLU A 279 22.00 5.41 12.37
N SER A 280 20.87 4.75 12.07
CA SER A 280 20.88 3.49 11.34
C SER A 280 21.40 3.64 9.91
N ILE A 281 21.31 4.82 9.31
CA ILE A 281 21.93 5.16 8.01
C ILE A 281 22.60 6.54 8.08
N GLU A 282 23.93 6.54 7.99
CA GLU A 282 24.76 7.75 7.91
C GLU A 282 25.46 7.81 6.55
N GLN A 283 25.18 8.85 5.74
CA GLN A 283 25.91 9.08 4.50
C GLN A 283 27.27 9.74 4.81
N VAL A 284 28.35 8.98 4.61
CA VAL A 284 29.72 9.40 4.91
C VAL A 284 30.30 10.26 3.79
N ASP A 285 30.03 9.89 2.53
CA ASP A 285 30.36 10.66 1.32
C ASP A 285 29.45 10.28 0.13
N GLU A 286 29.75 10.76 -1.09
CA GLU A 286 28.92 10.52 -2.29
C GLU A 286 28.74 9.04 -2.64
N ASP A 287 29.71 8.18 -2.30
CA ASP A 287 29.73 6.75 -2.65
C ASP A 287 29.77 5.83 -1.41
N THR A 288 29.72 6.39 -0.20
CA THR A 288 29.90 5.65 1.06
C THR A 288 28.78 5.95 2.03
N ILE A 289 28.13 4.88 2.48
CA ILE A 289 27.05 4.88 3.47
C ILE A 289 27.46 3.92 4.59
N LYS A 290 27.29 4.37 5.83
CA LYS A 290 27.44 3.58 7.04
C LYS A 290 26.04 3.21 7.48
N ILE A 291 25.81 1.91 7.67
CA ILE A 291 24.49 1.36 8.00
C ILE A 291 24.64 0.47 9.23
N ASP A 292 23.66 0.49 10.12
CA ASP A 292 23.63 -0.42 11.27
C ASP A 292 23.41 -1.87 10.80
N GLY A 293 24.02 -2.83 11.50
CA GLY A 293 23.91 -4.25 11.15
C GLY A 293 22.53 -4.84 11.44
N THR A 294 21.66 -4.11 12.12
CA THR A 294 20.26 -4.46 12.37
C THR A 294 19.30 -3.85 11.34
N PHE A 295 19.79 -3.09 10.35
CA PHE A 295 18.94 -2.46 9.35
C PHE A 295 18.31 -3.52 8.42
N PRO A 296 16.97 -3.57 8.27
CA PRO A 296 16.33 -4.61 7.46
C PRO A 296 16.79 -4.63 5.99
N ILE A 297 17.05 -5.82 5.46
CA ILE A 297 17.50 -6.00 4.07
C ILE A 297 16.41 -5.52 3.10
N ASP A 298 15.13 -5.73 3.43
CA ASP A 298 14.00 -5.28 2.62
C ASP A 298 13.96 -3.75 2.49
N ASP A 299 14.12 -3.04 3.61
CA ASP A 299 14.18 -1.57 3.64
C ASP A 299 15.40 -1.05 2.87
N PHE A 300 16.54 -1.75 2.98
CA PHE A 300 17.74 -1.40 2.24
C PHE A 300 17.52 -1.56 0.73
N ASN A 301 16.89 -2.67 0.31
CA ASN A 301 16.55 -2.95 -1.07
C ASN A 301 15.59 -1.90 -1.64
N GLU A 302 14.56 -1.52 -0.88
CA GLU A 302 13.60 -0.49 -1.29
C GLU A 302 14.29 0.89 -1.42
N ARG A 303 15.03 1.30 -0.40
CA ARG A 303 15.62 2.65 -0.32
C ARG A 303 16.74 2.86 -1.33
N PHE A 304 17.61 1.87 -1.51
CA PHE A 304 18.75 1.95 -2.44
C PHE A 304 18.48 1.33 -3.81
N ARG A 305 17.27 0.78 -4.02
CA ARG A 305 16.86 0.08 -5.26
C ARG A 305 17.83 -1.04 -5.61
N THR A 306 18.12 -1.86 -4.61
CA THR A 306 18.99 -3.03 -4.73
C THR A 306 18.17 -4.32 -4.61
N ASP A 307 18.84 -5.46 -4.80
CA ASP A 307 18.20 -6.79 -4.85
C ASP A 307 19.09 -7.78 -4.07
N LEU A 308 19.36 -7.43 -2.81
CA LEU A 308 20.05 -8.31 -1.87
C LEU A 308 19.14 -9.47 -1.48
N PRO A 309 19.66 -10.71 -1.42
CA PRO A 309 18.85 -11.89 -1.13
C PRO A 309 18.41 -11.93 0.34
N VAL A 310 17.11 -12.14 0.54
CA VAL A 310 16.48 -12.38 1.84
C VAL A 310 16.10 -13.88 1.89
N GLU A 311 17.03 -14.72 2.36
CA GLU A 311 16.78 -16.16 2.54
C GLU A 311 16.73 -16.51 4.03
N ASP A 312 17.88 -16.59 4.70
CA ASP A 312 18.00 -17.00 6.11
C ASP A 312 18.30 -15.81 7.06
N TYR A 313 18.27 -14.57 6.55
CA TYR A 313 18.66 -13.35 7.28
C TYR A 313 17.71 -12.20 6.95
N HIS A 314 17.36 -11.41 7.97
CA HIS A 314 16.44 -10.27 7.84
C HIS A 314 17.15 -8.91 7.91
N THR A 315 18.41 -8.86 8.37
CA THR A 315 19.23 -7.65 8.54
C THR A 315 20.66 -7.88 8.05
#